data_AF-A0AAN1LV35-F1
#
_entry.id   AF-A0AAN1LV35-F1
#
_cell.length_a   1.000
_cell.length_b   1.000
_cell.length_c   1.000
_cell.angle_alpha   90.00
_cell.angle_beta   90.00
_cell.angle_gamma   90.00
#
_symmetry.space_group_name_H-M   'P 1'
#
loop_
_entity.id
_entity.type
_entity.pdbx_description
1 polymer ?
#
loop_
_entity_poly.entity_id
_entity_poly.type
_entity_poly.pdbx_seq_one_letter_code
_entity_poly.pdbx_strand_id
1 'polypeptide(L)'
;MTVMPLIAIEEHWIMPDVTSALRAVPQPDESLVFNEMGDNQERLEDLGASRIAAMDAQGIDVSVLALTPPGVQPLLPREALTLSRAANDMAAAAVARHPDRFRSLSTLPMSSPKDVAGELERAAGMGHVGTMVYGRSGDLFLDDPPMTTSSPPRRNSASPCSSIRSCPRPQSETPHIADSTP
;
A
#
# COMPACT_ATOMS: atom_id res chain seq x y z
N MET A 1 7.17 36.86 -0.64
CA MET A 1 7.08 35.77 0.36
C MET A 1 6.90 34.49 -0.44
N THR A 2 7.83 33.54 -0.33
CA THR A 2 7.66 32.23 -0.97
C THR A 2 6.64 31.46 -0.14
N VAL A 3 5.46 31.17 -0.71
CA VAL A 3 4.46 30.32 -0.04
C VAL A 3 5.03 28.89 0.00
N MET A 4 4.92 28.23 1.15
CA MET A 4 5.38 26.87 1.33
C MET A 4 4.34 25.90 0.75
N PRO A 5 4.72 24.89 -0.04
CA PRO A 5 3.76 24.02 -0.69
C PRO A 5 3.04 23.12 0.32
N LEU A 6 1.72 22.96 0.15
CA LEU A 6 0.90 21.99 0.87
C LEU A 6 0.99 20.62 0.17
N ILE A 7 1.57 19.66 0.88
CA ILE A 7 1.78 18.30 0.38
C ILE A 7 0.89 17.33 1.16
N ALA A 8 -0.04 16.67 0.46
CA ALA A 8 -0.89 15.63 1.00
C ALA A 8 -0.24 14.25 0.78
N ILE A 9 0.00 13.47 1.84
CA ILE A 9 0.96 12.34 1.82
C ILE A 9 0.33 10.94 1.78
N GLU A 10 -0.99 10.83 1.89
CA GLU A 10 -1.70 9.55 1.95
C GLU A 10 -2.95 9.61 1.07
N GLU A 11 -2.74 9.85 -0.22
CA GLU A 11 -3.82 10.10 -1.17
C GLU A 11 -4.19 8.84 -1.93
N HIS A 12 -5.32 8.25 -1.54
CA HIS A 12 -5.74 6.94 -1.99
C HIS A 12 -6.20 6.90 -3.46
N TRP A 13 -5.92 5.80 -4.15
CA TRP A 13 -6.40 5.46 -5.49
C TRP A 13 -6.58 3.94 -5.66
N ILE A 14 -7.41 3.51 -6.63
CA ILE A 14 -7.62 2.08 -6.93
C ILE A 14 -7.21 1.71 -8.35
N MET A 15 -6.80 0.46 -8.53
CA MET A 15 -6.64 -0.18 -9.84
C MET A 15 -7.76 -1.22 -10.02
N PRO A 16 -8.59 -1.14 -11.07
CA PRO A 16 -9.71 -2.08 -11.27
C PRO A 16 -9.31 -3.56 -11.24
N ASP A 17 -8.13 -3.90 -11.76
CA ASP A 17 -7.62 -5.28 -11.74
C ASP A 17 -7.28 -5.75 -10.32
N VAL A 18 -6.73 -4.88 -9.46
CA VAL A 18 -6.50 -5.18 -8.04
C VAL A 18 -7.82 -5.33 -7.32
N THR A 19 -8.77 -4.41 -7.53
CA THR A 19 -10.11 -4.49 -6.93
C THR A 19 -10.80 -5.79 -7.31
N SER A 20 -10.71 -6.21 -8.57
CA SER A 20 -11.29 -7.45 -9.07
C SER A 20 -10.65 -8.69 -8.41
N ALA A 21 -9.31 -8.72 -8.32
CA ALA A 21 -8.60 -9.81 -7.65
C ALA A 21 -8.96 -9.90 -6.15
N LEU A 22 -9.06 -8.76 -5.46
CA LEU A 22 -9.42 -8.69 -4.05
C LEU A 22 -10.87 -9.12 -3.78
N ARG A 23 -11.80 -8.91 -4.72
CA ARG A 23 -13.17 -9.45 -4.59
C ARG A 23 -13.23 -10.96 -4.78
N ALA A 24 -12.26 -11.54 -5.50
CA ALA A 24 -12.22 -12.96 -5.81
C ALA A 24 -11.60 -13.82 -4.70
N VAL A 25 -10.96 -13.21 -3.68
CA VAL A 25 -10.42 -13.99 -2.56
C VAL A 25 -11.55 -14.56 -1.69
N PRO A 26 -11.36 -15.72 -1.01
CA PRO A 26 -12.43 -16.38 -0.26
C PRO A 26 -13.07 -15.54 0.85
N GLN A 27 -12.30 -14.63 1.46
CA GLN A 27 -12.76 -13.69 2.48
C GLN A 27 -12.23 -12.29 2.14
N PRO A 28 -12.97 -11.51 1.33
CA PRO A 28 -12.57 -10.16 0.98
C PRO A 28 -12.46 -9.27 2.22
N ASP A 29 -11.48 -8.37 2.23
CA ASP A 29 -11.27 -7.44 3.34
C ASP A 29 -12.43 -6.43 3.43
N GLU A 30 -12.93 -6.17 4.63
CA GLU A 30 -14.06 -5.25 4.85
C GLU A 30 -13.77 -3.83 4.38
N SER A 31 -12.49 -3.43 4.32
CA SER A 31 -12.08 -2.11 3.84
C SER A 31 -12.49 -1.83 2.39
N LEU A 32 -12.72 -2.85 1.58
CA LEU A 32 -13.19 -2.69 0.20
C LEU A 32 -14.53 -1.96 0.11
N VAL A 33 -15.39 -2.09 1.12
CA VAL A 33 -16.70 -1.44 1.16
C VAL A 33 -16.55 0.08 1.10
N PHE A 34 -15.51 0.65 1.73
CA PHE A 34 -15.28 2.10 1.71
C PHE A 34 -15.00 2.63 0.31
N ASN A 35 -14.42 1.82 -0.57
CA ASN A 35 -14.15 2.22 -1.95
C ASN A 35 -15.44 2.33 -2.79
N GLU A 36 -16.52 1.70 -2.36
CA GLU A 36 -17.80 1.62 -3.07
C GLU A 36 -18.86 2.59 -2.52
N MET A 37 -18.55 3.30 -1.43
CA MET A 37 -19.48 4.24 -0.81
C MET A 37 -19.62 5.52 -1.65
N GLY A 38 -20.84 5.84 -2.07
CA GLY A 38 -21.14 7.09 -2.77
C GLY A 38 -20.40 7.19 -4.12
N ASP A 39 -19.70 8.31 -4.33
CA ASP A 39 -18.89 8.56 -5.53
C ASP A 39 -17.42 8.12 -5.36
N ASN A 40 -17.06 7.40 -4.27
CA ASN A 40 -15.67 7.06 -3.96
C ASN A 40 -14.98 6.29 -5.09
N GLN A 41 -15.65 5.32 -5.71
CA GLN A 41 -15.04 4.51 -6.76
C GLN A 41 -14.56 5.37 -7.94
N GLU A 42 -15.43 6.26 -8.44
CA GLU A 42 -15.11 7.17 -9.54
C GLU A 42 -13.90 8.06 -9.18
N ARG A 43 -13.89 8.61 -7.97
CA ARG A 43 -12.80 9.49 -7.50
C ARG A 43 -11.49 8.75 -7.29
N LEU A 44 -11.55 7.51 -6.81
CA LEU A 44 -10.38 6.68 -6.55
C LEU A 44 -9.75 6.16 -7.86
N GLU A 45 -10.54 5.94 -8.91
CA GLU A 45 -10.06 5.56 -10.24
C GLU A 45 -9.47 6.74 -11.02
N ASP A 46 -9.93 7.97 -10.77
CA ASP A 46 -9.40 9.15 -11.45
C ASP A 46 -8.01 9.57 -10.92
N LEU A 47 -6.99 9.22 -11.69
CA LEU A 47 -5.62 9.73 -11.58
C LEU A 47 -5.38 10.87 -12.58
N GLY A 48 -6.32 11.82 -12.66
CA GLY A 48 -6.36 12.81 -13.73
C GLY A 48 -7.04 14.11 -13.32
N ALA A 49 -7.89 14.62 -14.22
CA ALA A 49 -8.38 15.99 -14.18
C ALA A 49 -9.30 16.26 -12.99
N SER A 50 -10.18 15.32 -12.64
CA SER A 50 -11.15 15.52 -11.54
C SER A 50 -10.44 15.56 -10.19
N ARG A 51 -9.43 14.71 -9.98
CA ARG A 51 -8.55 14.73 -8.80
C ARG A 51 -7.77 16.03 -8.71
N ILE A 52 -7.16 16.49 -9.80
CA ILE A 52 -6.42 17.76 -9.83
C ILE A 52 -7.34 18.95 -9.52
N ALA A 53 -8.55 18.99 -10.09
CA ALA A 53 -9.53 20.02 -9.77
C ALA A 53 -9.92 19.99 -8.29
N ALA A 54 -10.06 18.81 -7.68
CA ALA A 54 -10.32 18.67 -6.26
C ALA A 54 -9.12 19.12 -5.40
N MET A 55 -7.88 18.89 -5.84
CA MET A 55 -6.67 19.42 -5.18
C MET A 55 -6.65 20.94 -5.23
N ASP A 56 -6.91 21.54 -6.40
CA ASP A 56 -6.95 22.99 -6.59
C ASP A 56 -7.99 23.66 -5.68
N ALA A 57 -9.19 23.06 -5.59
CA ALA A 57 -10.25 23.55 -4.72
C ALA A 57 -9.90 23.53 -3.22
N GLN A 58 -8.98 22.66 -2.81
CA GLN A 58 -8.51 22.49 -1.43
C GLN A 58 -7.18 23.19 -1.16
N GLY A 59 -6.54 23.77 -2.18
CA GLY A 59 -5.21 24.37 -2.07
C GLY A 59 -4.08 23.36 -1.88
N ILE A 60 -4.25 22.12 -2.35
CA ILE A 60 -3.22 21.07 -2.30
C ILE A 60 -2.31 21.22 -3.52
N ASP A 61 -1.04 21.52 -3.28
CA ASP A 61 -0.05 21.68 -4.34
C ASP A 61 0.38 20.31 -4.89
N VAL A 62 0.67 19.36 -4.00
CA VAL A 62 1.17 18.02 -4.35
C VAL A 62 0.44 16.93 -3.57
N SER A 63 0.03 15.88 -4.27
CA SER A 63 -0.52 14.65 -3.67
C SER A 63 0.45 13.47 -3.86
N VAL A 64 0.71 12.73 -2.78
CA VAL A 64 1.46 11.48 -2.80
C VAL A 64 0.47 10.32 -2.85
N LEU A 65 0.38 9.69 -4.02
CA LEU A 65 -0.59 8.65 -4.34
C LEU A 65 -0.21 7.31 -3.67
N ALA A 66 -1.17 6.67 -3.02
CA ALA A 66 -1.04 5.33 -2.44
C ALA A 66 -2.21 4.44 -2.85
N LEU A 67 -1.94 3.20 -3.26
CA LEU A 67 -2.99 2.23 -3.62
C LEU A 67 -3.84 1.92 -2.37
N THR A 68 -5.19 1.87 -2.45
CA THR A 68 -6.05 1.67 -1.26
C THR A 68 -5.74 0.42 -0.45
N PRO A 69 -6.08 0.40 0.85
CA PRO A 69 -6.13 -0.83 1.63
C PRO A 69 -7.00 -1.89 0.94
N PRO A 70 -6.67 -3.19 1.08
CA PRO A 70 -5.47 -3.76 1.72
C PRO A 70 -4.24 -3.86 0.79
N GLY A 71 -4.20 -3.10 -0.31
CA GLY A 71 -3.22 -3.24 -1.37
C GLY A 71 -3.28 -4.64 -2.02
N VAL A 72 -2.13 -5.25 -2.30
CA VAL A 72 -2.07 -6.62 -2.84
C VAL A 72 -1.83 -7.70 -1.77
N GLN A 73 -1.79 -7.32 -0.49
CA GLN A 73 -1.33 -8.20 0.59
C GLN A 73 -2.15 -9.49 0.78
N PRO A 74 -3.47 -9.51 0.53
CA PRO A 74 -4.26 -10.74 0.60
C PRO A 74 -4.05 -11.70 -0.58
N LEU A 75 -3.39 -11.27 -1.67
CA LEU A 75 -3.29 -12.05 -2.90
C LEU A 75 -2.18 -13.10 -2.83
N LEU A 76 -2.32 -14.15 -3.63
CA LEU A 76 -1.31 -15.21 -3.72
C LEU A 76 0.01 -14.67 -4.29
N PRO A 77 1.19 -15.23 -3.92
CA PRO A 77 2.50 -14.65 -4.22
C PRO A 77 2.73 -14.21 -5.67
N ARG A 78 2.34 -15.05 -6.64
CA ARG A 78 2.51 -14.76 -8.08
C ARG A 78 1.61 -13.63 -8.56
N GLU A 79 0.36 -13.62 -8.10
CA GLU A 79 -0.64 -12.61 -8.46
C GLU A 79 -0.30 -11.28 -7.80
N ALA A 80 0.08 -11.29 -6.52
CA ALA A 80 0.56 -10.11 -5.80
C ALA A 80 1.72 -9.43 -6.52
N LEU A 81 2.75 -10.18 -6.95
CA LEU A 81 3.87 -9.62 -7.71
C LEU A 81 3.41 -9.00 -9.05
N THR A 82 2.52 -9.69 -9.76
CA THR A 82 2.03 -9.22 -11.06
C THR A 82 1.25 -7.92 -10.92
N LEU A 83 0.31 -7.87 -9.97
CA LEU A 83 -0.52 -6.70 -9.74
C LEU A 83 0.22 -5.55 -9.04
N SER A 84 1.20 -5.82 -8.17
CA SER A 84 2.09 -4.79 -7.64
C SER A 84 2.81 -4.06 -8.77
N ARG A 85 3.36 -4.81 -9.73
CA ARG A 85 4.06 -4.23 -10.87
C ARG A 85 3.16 -3.34 -11.71
N ALA A 86 2.00 -3.86 -12.09
CA ALA A 86 1.02 -3.13 -12.87
C ALA A 86 0.55 -1.85 -12.14
N ALA A 87 0.27 -1.93 -10.84
CA ALA A 87 -0.14 -0.78 -10.04
C ALA A 87 0.97 0.27 -9.94
N ASN A 88 2.22 -0.16 -9.70
CA ASN A 88 3.37 0.73 -9.62
C ASN A 88 3.66 1.43 -10.96
N ASP A 89 3.45 0.73 -12.09
CA ASP A 89 3.60 1.28 -13.44
C ASP A 89 2.50 2.31 -13.75
N MET A 90 1.25 2.02 -13.38
CA MET A 90 0.11 2.94 -13.54
C MET A 90 0.30 4.22 -12.71
N ALA A 91 0.75 4.10 -11.45
CA ALA A 91 1.05 5.25 -10.61
C ALA A 91 2.21 6.07 -11.17
N ALA A 92 3.29 5.43 -11.64
CA ALA A 92 4.42 6.13 -12.27
C ALA A 92 3.98 6.86 -13.56
N ALA A 93 3.09 6.27 -14.36
CA ALA A 93 2.52 6.91 -15.54
C ALA A 93 1.64 8.12 -15.19
N ALA A 94 0.88 8.05 -14.08
CA ALA A 94 0.12 9.20 -13.59
C ALA A 94 1.05 10.34 -13.12
N VAL A 95 2.11 10.01 -12.39
CA VAL A 95 3.15 10.98 -11.99
C VAL A 95 3.82 11.60 -13.22
N ALA A 96 4.14 10.81 -14.25
CA ALA A 96 4.74 11.33 -15.48
C ALA A 96 3.83 12.29 -16.25
N ARG A 97 2.50 12.09 -16.20
CA ARG A 97 1.52 13.01 -16.81
C ARG A 97 1.39 14.33 -16.05
N HIS A 98 1.58 14.32 -14.74
CA HIS A 98 1.42 15.49 -13.87
C HIS A 98 2.56 15.60 -12.83
N PRO A 99 3.81 15.79 -13.27
CA PRO A 99 5.00 15.68 -12.41
C PRO A 99 5.16 16.83 -11.41
N ASP A 100 4.42 17.91 -11.59
CA ASP A 100 4.31 19.04 -10.65
C ASP A 100 3.23 18.80 -9.59
N ARG A 101 2.28 17.89 -9.82
CA ARG A 101 1.11 17.66 -8.95
C ARG A 101 1.16 16.34 -8.19
N PHE A 102 1.81 15.30 -8.74
CA PHE A 102 1.80 13.97 -8.14
C PHE A 102 3.18 13.44 -7.76
N ARG A 103 3.21 12.69 -6.66
CA ARG A 103 4.23 11.69 -6.33
C ARG A 103 3.52 10.37 -6.03
N SER A 104 4.25 9.27 -5.88
CA SER A 104 3.65 7.97 -5.58
C SER A 104 4.43 7.17 -4.56
N LEU A 105 3.69 6.45 -3.72
CA LEU A 105 4.18 5.35 -2.91
C LEU A 105 3.93 4.05 -3.66
N SER A 106 4.94 3.19 -3.67
CA SER A 106 4.85 1.85 -4.26
C SER A 106 4.05 0.91 -3.37
N THR A 107 3.31 -0.01 -3.99
CA THR A 107 2.78 -1.21 -3.33
C THR A 107 3.74 -2.38 -3.56
N LEU A 108 3.88 -3.26 -2.58
CA LEU A 108 4.84 -4.37 -2.62
C LEU A 108 4.13 -5.73 -2.43
N PRO A 109 4.64 -6.81 -3.05
CA PRO A 109 4.04 -8.13 -2.97
C PRO A 109 4.42 -8.80 -1.65
N MET A 110 3.84 -8.34 -0.54
CA MET A 110 4.20 -8.79 0.82
C MET A 110 3.94 -10.28 1.07
N SER A 111 3.01 -10.89 0.31
CA SER A 111 2.80 -12.35 0.33
C SER A 111 3.91 -13.14 -0.36
N SER A 112 4.83 -12.48 -1.07
CA SER A 112 6.05 -13.06 -1.65
C SER A 112 7.32 -12.35 -1.13
N PRO A 113 7.79 -12.61 0.11
CA PRO A 113 8.93 -11.92 0.70
C PRO A 113 10.20 -11.92 -0.15
N LYS A 114 10.43 -12.98 -0.92
CA LYS A 114 11.59 -13.10 -1.84
C LYS A 114 11.57 -12.08 -2.98
N ASP A 115 10.40 -11.58 -3.37
CA ASP A 115 10.23 -10.68 -4.52
C ASP A 115 10.11 -9.20 -4.09
N VAL A 116 9.90 -8.94 -2.79
CA VAL A 116 9.70 -7.58 -2.23
C VAL A 116 10.89 -6.66 -2.52
N ALA A 117 12.12 -7.12 -2.26
CA ALA A 117 13.31 -6.29 -2.45
C ALA A 117 13.50 -5.88 -3.92
N GLY A 118 13.31 -6.83 -4.85
CA GLY A 118 13.44 -6.55 -6.28
C GLY A 118 12.37 -5.58 -6.79
N GLU A 119 11.14 -5.70 -6.31
CA GLU A 119 10.08 -4.76 -6.68
C GLU A 119 10.27 -3.38 -6.06
N LEU A 120 10.77 -3.29 -4.82
CA LEU A 120 11.13 -2.02 -4.18
C LEU A 120 12.21 -1.29 -4.97
N GLU A 121 13.29 -1.98 -5.36
CA GLU A 121 14.37 -1.41 -6.18
C GLU A 121 13.84 -0.93 -7.53
N ARG A 122 12.97 -1.72 -8.18
CA ARG A 122 12.34 -1.35 -9.45
C ARG A 122 11.47 -0.10 -9.31
N ALA A 123 10.62 -0.04 -8.29
CA ALA A 123 9.74 1.09 -8.04
C ALA A 123 10.53 2.37 -7.71
N ALA A 124 11.59 2.26 -6.89
CA ALA A 124 12.50 3.37 -6.65
C ALA A 124 13.16 3.88 -7.95
N GLY A 125 13.56 2.97 -8.85
CA GLY A 125 14.08 3.30 -10.18
C GLY A 125 13.08 4.03 -11.10
N MET A 126 11.79 3.93 -10.82
CA MET A 126 10.72 4.66 -11.53
C MET A 126 10.33 6.00 -10.86
N GLY A 127 10.99 6.37 -9.76
CA GLY A 127 10.74 7.62 -9.05
C GLY A 127 9.63 7.57 -8.00
N HIS A 128 9.20 6.38 -7.56
CA HIS A 128 8.38 6.26 -6.35
C HIS A 128 9.17 6.78 -5.16
N VAL A 129 8.53 7.63 -4.33
CA VAL A 129 9.19 8.33 -3.22
C VAL A 129 9.16 7.56 -1.89
N GLY A 130 8.53 6.39 -1.89
CA GLY A 130 8.39 5.52 -0.73
C GLY A 130 7.54 4.29 -1.05
N THR A 131 7.05 3.63 -0.01
CA THR A 131 6.15 2.47 -0.11
C THR A 131 5.07 2.55 0.95
N MET A 132 3.87 2.07 0.60
CA MET A 132 2.75 1.90 1.53
C MET A 132 2.55 0.41 1.80
N VAL A 133 2.59 0.04 3.07
CA VAL A 133 2.39 -1.34 3.55
C VAL A 133 1.34 -1.31 4.67
N TYR A 134 0.37 -2.20 4.57
CA TYR A 134 -0.71 -2.36 5.54
C TYR A 134 -0.35 -3.39 6.61
N GLY A 135 -0.86 -3.23 7.83
CA GLY A 135 -0.28 -3.85 9.04
C GLY A 135 -0.03 -5.37 9.06
N ARG A 136 -0.71 -6.16 8.22
CA ARG A 136 -0.54 -7.63 8.14
C ARG A 136 -0.54 -8.16 6.71
N SER A 137 0.25 -9.18 6.43
CA SER A 137 0.18 -9.95 5.18
C SER A 137 -0.28 -11.36 5.49
N GLY A 138 -1.52 -11.68 5.12
CA GLY A 138 -2.20 -12.87 5.64
C GLY A 138 -2.35 -12.79 7.16
N ASP A 139 -1.84 -13.81 7.85
CA ASP A 139 -1.86 -13.91 9.32
C ASP A 139 -0.59 -13.37 9.99
N LEU A 140 0.39 -12.91 9.21
CA LEU A 140 1.68 -12.43 9.71
C LEU A 140 1.71 -10.91 9.88
N PHE A 141 2.27 -10.45 10.98
CA PHE A 141 2.71 -9.07 11.16
C PHE A 141 4.06 -8.84 10.50
N LEU A 142 4.35 -7.57 10.19
CA LEU A 142 5.60 -7.19 9.51
C LEU A 142 6.86 -7.42 10.36
N ASP A 143 6.71 -7.45 11.68
CA ASP A 143 7.79 -7.73 12.63
C ASP A 143 7.95 -9.22 12.96
N ASP A 144 7.12 -10.10 12.39
CA ASP A 144 7.26 -11.54 12.59
C ASP A 144 8.59 -12.05 11.99
N PRO A 145 9.28 -13.02 12.63
CA PRO A 145 10.57 -13.53 12.15
C PRO A 145 10.60 -13.98 10.68
N PRO A 146 9.57 -14.65 10.12
CA PRO A 146 9.54 -14.99 8.69
C PRO A 146 9.53 -13.77 7.76
N MET A 147 9.09 -12.59 8.21
CA MET A 147 9.05 -11.35 7.42
C MET A 147 10.34 -10.54 7.52
N THR A 148 11.05 -10.64 8.65
CA THR A 148 12.27 -9.86 8.94
C THR A 148 13.57 -10.53 8.44
N THR A 149 13.52 -11.80 8.05
CA THR A 149 14.71 -12.61 7.69
C THR A 149 15.08 -12.57 6.19
N SER A 150 14.43 -11.73 5.39
CA SER A 150 14.98 -11.40 4.06
C SER A 150 16.30 -10.63 4.27
N SER A 151 17.42 -11.18 3.77
CA SER A 151 18.73 -10.50 3.89
C SER A 151 18.61 -9.09 3.31
N PRO A 152 19.00 -8.03 4.05
CA PRO A 152 18.79 -6.68 3.56
C PRO A 152 19.65 -6.43 2.30
N PRO A 153 19.11 -5.78 1.25
CA PRO A 153 19.96 -5.21 0.22
C PRO A 153 20.92 -4.21 0.87
N ARG A 154 22.18 -4.21 0.44
CA ARG A 154 23.22 -3.31 0.96
C ARG A 154 22.69 -1.87 0.91
N ARG A 155 22.59 -1.25 2.08
CA ARG A 155 22.07 0.10 2.29
C ARG A 155 22.78 1.07 1.33
N ASN A 156 22.06 1.59 0.34
CA ASN A 156 22.41 2.85 -0.29
C ASN A 156 21.13 3.63 -0.64
N SER A 157 21.10 4.87 -0.15
CA SER A 157 20.05 5.89 -0.25
C SER A 157 18.78 5.71 0.61
N ALA A 158 18.35 6.84 1.16
CA ALA A 158 17.34 6.96 2.20
C ALA A 158 15.94 7.11 1.59
N SER A 159 15.02 6.21 1.91
CA SER A 159 13.59 6.42 1.70
C SER A 159 12.83 5.96 2.95
N PRO A 160 11.99 6.82 3.56
CA PRO A 160 11.19 6.46 4.72
C PRO A 160 10.00 5.58 4.31
N CYS A 161 9.82 4.46 5.01
CA CYS A 161 8.67 3.57 4.89
C CYS A 161 7.60 4.01 5.91
N SER A 162 6.38 4.31 5.46
CA SER A 162 5.24 4.63 6.33
C SER A 162 4.40 3.37 6.55
N SER A 163 4.28 2.90 7.80
CA SER A 163 3.39 1.80 8.18
C SER A 163 2.22 2.33 9.01
N ILE A 164 0.98 2.00 8.63
CA ILE A 164 -0.22 2.34 9.42
C ILE A 164 -0.61 1.14 10.28
N ARG A 165 -0.87 1.38 11.57
CA ARG A 165 -1.40 0.37 12.51
C ARG A 165 -2.89 0.16 12.27
N SER A 166 -3.31 -1.07 11.99
CA SER A 166 -4.69 -1.51 12.17
C SER A 166 -4.77 -2.97 12.62
N CYS A 167 -5.79 -3.24 13.46
CA CYS A 167 -6.17 -4.46 14.19
C CYS A 167 -5.36 -4.85 15.45
N PRO A 168 -6.03 -5.01 16.62
CA PRO A 168 -5.41 -5.58 17.82
C PRO A 168 -5.12 -7.07 17.65
N ARG A 169 -4.04 -7.55 18.28
CA ARG A 169 -3.67 -8.98 18.30
C ARG A 169 -4.83 -9.83 18.84
N PRO A 170 -5.17 -10.97 18.22
CA PRO A 170 -5.93 -12.00 18.93
C PRO A 170 -5.07 -12.45 20.11
N GLN A 171 -5.62 -12.36 21.33
CA GLN A 171 -4.93 -12.81 22.52
C GLN A 171 -4.77 -14.33 22.45
N SER A 172 -3.53 -14.81 22.37
CA SER A 172 -3.22 -16.22 22.57
C SER A 172 -3.53 -16.60 24.02
N GLU A 173 -4.42 -17.57 24.22
CA GLU A 173 -4.76 -18.13 25.53
C GLU A 173 -3.49 -18.57 26.29
N THR A 174 -3.38 -18.15 27.54
CA THR A 174 -2.36 -18.58 28.51
C THR A 174 -2.45 -20.08 28.80
N PRO A 175 -1.33 -20.81 28.94
CA PRO A 175 -1.39 -22.23 29.26
C PRO A 175 -1.81 -22.44 30.71
N HIS A 176 -2.85 -23.27 30.91
CA HIS A 176 -3.23 -23.80 32.21
C HIS A 176 -2.07 -24.59 32.81
N ILE A 177 -1.57 -24.14 33.97
CA ILE A 177 -0.66 -24.91 34.83
C ILE A 177 -1.48 -26.05 35.44
N ALA A 178 -1.07 -27.28 35.15
CA ALA A 178 -1.56 -28.47 35.80
C ALA A 178 -1.02 -28.53 37.23
N ASP A 179 -1.90 -28.63 38.22
CA ASP A 179 -1.54 -29.02 39.57
C ASP A 179 -2.10 -30.41 39.83
N SER A 180 -1.20 -31.34 40.16
CA SER A 180 -1.49 -32.76 40.38
C SER A 180 -1.46 -33.05 41.87
N THR A 181 -2.65 -33.28 42.46
CA THR A 181 -3.03 -34.35 43.42
C THR A 181 -2.20 -34.56 44.72
N PRO A 182 -2.75 -35.12 45.83
CA PRO A 182 -4.12 -35.60 46.11
C PRO A 182 -4.93 -34.76 47.11
#